data_AF-A0A9W6YK44-F1
#
_entry.id   AF-A0A9W6YK44-F1
#
_cell.length_a   1.000
_cell.length_b   1.000
_cell.length_c   1.000
_cell.angle_alpha   90.00
_cell.angle_beta   90.00
_cell.angle_gamma   90.00
#
_symmetry.space_group_name_H-M   'P 1'
#
loop_
_entity.id
_entity.type
_entity.pdbx_description
1 polymer ?
#
loop_
_entity_poly.entity_id
_entity_poly.type
_entity_poly.pdbx_seq_one_letter_code
_entity_poly.pdbx_strand_id
1 'polypeptide(L)'
;MITAAAKKLAMQAKLKLTPSNQEAVNKLFVKFKVGSTDQLGASADYSTVLDTPQFRRWAATVATLYRKNPELVDAVMLSTLVGRYGDEDVARMLTTVITVRGNKDTAKALQNAQFSKWASEEKTADDVFKLFKLNQIHTSSCS
;
A
#
# COMPACT_ATOMS: atom_id res chain seq x y z
N MET A 1 12.84 -21.86 -6.75
CA MET A 1 13.62 -21.26 -7.86
C MET A 1 12.81 -20.11 -8.45
N ILE A 2 13.16 -18.86 -8.13
CA ILE A 2 12.49 -17.70 -8.73
C ILE A 2 12.91 -17.62 -10.21
N THR A 3 11.94 -17.73 -11.10
CA THR A 3 12.14 -17.72 -12.55
C THR A 3 12.77 -16.39 -13.01
N ALA A 4 13.65 -16.47 -14.00
CA ALA A 4 14.36 -15.31 -14.56
C ALA A 4 13.43 -14.17 -15.02
N ALA A 5 12.17 -14.49 -15.37
CA ALA A 5 11.13 -13.53 -15.69
C ALA A 5 10.77 -12.60 -14.51
N ALA A 6 10.64 -13.13 -13.29
CA ALA A 6 10.34 -12.34 -12.10
C ALA A 6 11.51 -11.42 -11.71
N LYS A 7 12.76 -11.92 -11.82
CA LYS A 7 13.97 -11.10 -11.63
C LYS A 7 14.07 -9.99 -12.68
N LYS A 8 13.75 -10.28 -13.94
CA LYS A 8 13.75 -9.28 -15.04
C LYS A 8 12.67 -8.22 -14.83
N LEU A 9 11.47 -8.60 -14.38
CA LEU A 9 10.40 -7.66 -14.07
C LEU A 9 10.74 -6.76 -12.88
N ALA A 10 11.29 -7.33 -11.80
CA ALA A 10 11.74 -6.57 -10.63
C ALA A 10 12.91 -5.62 -10.96
N MET A 11 13.84 -6.04 -11.82
CA MET A 11 14.97 -5.21 -12.26
C MET A 11 14.53 -4.08 -13.21
N GLN A 12 13.54 -4.33 -14.08
CA GLN A 12 12.94 -3.27 -14.91
C GLN A 12 12.07 -2.32 -14.09
N ALA A 13 11.34 -2.82 -13.09
CA ALA A 13 10.61 -1.98 -12.15
C ALA A 13 11.57 -1.09 -11.35
N LYS A 14 12.71 -1.61 -10.88
CA LYS A 14 13.78 -0.83 -10.23
C LYS A 14 14.45 0.19 -11.16
N LEU A 15 14.57 -0.12 -12.46
CA LEU A 15 15.13 0.80 -13.45
C LEU A 15 14.13 1.94 -13.81
N LYS A 16 12.81 1.69 -13.68
CA LYS A 16 11.73 2.64 -14.00
C LYS A 16 11.18 3.42 -12.79
N LEU A 17 11.20 2.85 -11.58
CA LEU A 17 11.06 3.59 -10.32
C LEU A 17 12.42 4.22 -9.98
N THR A 18 12.71 5.38 -10.55
CA THR A 18 13.85 6.16 -10.06
C THR A 18 13.51 6.73 -8.67
N PRO A 19 14.50 6.82 -7.75
CA PRO A 19 14.30 7.51 -6.46
C PRO A 19 13.70 8.91 -6.63
N SER A 20 14.07 9.62 -7.69
CA SER A 20 13.55 10.95 -8.04
C SER A 20 12.03 10.95 -8.30
N ASN A 21 11.49 9.94 -9.00
CA ASN A 21 10.06 9.88 -9.29
C ASN A 21 9.25 9.50 -8.04
N GLN A 22 9.78 8.57 -7.22
CA GLN A 22 9.15 8.22 -5.94
C GLN A 22 9.13 9.41 -4.97
N GLU A 23 10.22 10.20 -4.92
CA GLU A 23 10.27 11.41 -4.10
C GLU A 23 9.23 12.44 -4.52
N ALA A 24 9.01 12.62 -5.83
CA ALA A 24 7.95 13.50 -6.33
C ALA A 24 6.56 13.03 -5.87
N VAL A 25 6.28 11.72 -5.92
CA VAL A 25 5.02 11.15 -5.44
C VAL A 25 4.84 11.35 -3.93
N ASN A 26 5.91 11.13 -3.15
CA ASN A 26 5.90 11.34 -1.71
C ASN A 26 5.65 12.82 -1.36
N LYS A 27 6.24 13.75 -2.11
CA LYS A 27 6.00 15.21 -1.96
C LYS A 27 4.55 15.57 -2.29
N LEU A 28 3.96 14.98 -3.33
CA LEU A 28 2.56 15.19 -3.67
C LEU A 28 1.61 14.70 -2.57
N PHE A 29 1.92 13.57 -1.93
CA PHE A 29 1.14 13.04 -0.80
C PHE A 29 1.06 14.06 0.35
N VAL A 30 2.20 14.67 0.71
CA VAL A 30 2.24 15.76 1.72
C VAL A 30 1.52 17.00 1.23
N LYS A 31 1.78 17.42 -0.01
CA LYS A 31 1.22 18.65 -0.59
C LYS A 31 -0.31 18.63 -0.60
N PHE A 32 -0.90 17.48 -0.90
CA PHE A 32 -2.35 17.30 -0.88
C PHE A 32 -2.91 16.99 0.51
N LYS A 33 -2.04 16.92 1.54
CA LYS A 33 -2.40 16.63 2.94
C LYS A 33 -3.16 15.31 3.08
N VAL A 34 -2.75 14.30 2.31
CA VAL A 34 -3.36 12.96 2.39
C VAL A 34 -3.07 12.38 3.77
N GLY A 35 -4.12 12.01 4.51
CA GLY A 35 -4.00 11.45 5.86
C GLY A 35 -3.75 12.44 6.99
N SER A 36 -3.95 13.75 6.79
CA SER A 36 -3.91 14.72 7.90
C SER A 36 -4.97 14.39 8.94
N THR A 37 -4.57 14.34 10.22
CA THR A 37 -5.44 14.01 11.38
C THR A 37 -6.64 14.92 11.51
N ASP A 38 -6.57 16.15 10.98
CA ASP A 38 -7.67 17.13 11.00
C ASP A 38 -8.89 16.68 10.18
N GLN A 39 -8.73 15.65 9.32
CA GLN A 39 -9.80 15.07 8.50
C GLN A 39 -10.27 13.71 9.01
N LEU A 40 -9.47 13.06 9.86
CA LEU A 40 -9.84 11.86 10.58
C LEU A 40 -10.39 12.32 11.93
N GLY A 41 -11.71 12.48 12.05
CA GLY A 41 -12.34 12.76 13.34
C GLY A 41 -11.90 11.77 14.43
N ALA A 42 -12.26 12.03 15.69
CA ALA A 42 -11.76 11.38 16.92
C ALA A 42 -11.72 9.82 16.97
N SER A 43 -12.23 9.13 15.96
CA SER A 43 -12.04 7.70 15.69
C SER A 43 -11.14 7.51 14.46
N ALA A 44 -9.84 7.85 14.54
CA ALA A 44 -8.90 7.78 13.42
C ALA A 44 -8.67 6.33 12.95
N ASP A 45 -9.64 5.80 12.21
CA ASP A 45 -9.53 4.59 11.44
C ASP A 45 -8.79 4.94 10.16
N TYR A 46 -7.54 4.46 10.06
CA TYR A 46 -6.69 4.61 8.89
C TYR A 46 -7.41 4.19 7.59
N SER A 47 -8.43 3.32 7.66
CA SER A 47 -9.29 2.92 6.52
C SER A 47 -9.97 4.10 5.80
N THR A 48 -10.22 5.22 6.49
CA THR A 48 -10.87 6.40 5.91
C THR A 48 -9.99 7.16 4.93
N VAL A 49 -8.66 6.99 4.99
CA VAL A 49 -7.70 7.73 4.13
C VAL A 49 -8.01 7.52 2.65
N LEU A 50 -8.34 6.28 2.24
CA LEU A 50 -8.64 5.93 0.85
C LEU A 50 -9.92 6.58 0.32
N ASP A 51 -10.82 6.99 1.22
CA ASP A 51 -12.10 7.61 0.85
C ASP A 51 -12.01 9.14 0.75
N THR A 52 -10.89 9.72 1.18
CA THR A 52 -10.73 11.17 1.19
C THR A 52 -10.63 11.74 -0.23
N PRO A 53 -11.23 12.94 -0.50
CA PRO A 53 -11.00 13.67 -1.75
C PRO A 53 -9.52 13.91 -2.06
N GLN A 54 -8.71 14.10 -1.02
CA GLN A 54 -7.27 14.33 -1.05
C GLN A 54 -6.55 13.10 -1.63
N PHE A 55 -6.88 11.90 -1.12
CA PHE A 55 -6.36 10.66 -1.65
C PHE A 55 -6.76 10.46 -3.11
N ARG A 56 -8.03 10.69 -3.47
CA ARG A 56 -8.49 10.58 -4.88
C ARG A 56 -7.70 11.51 -5.81
N ARG A 57 -7.50 12.76 -5.40
CA ARG A 57 -6.72 13.75 -6.18
C ARG A 57 -5.26 13.34 -6.32
N TRP A 58 -4.67 12.84 -5.24
CA TRP A 58 -3.30 12.32 -5.25
C TRP A 58 -3.17 11.13 -6.19
N ALA A 59 -4.01 10.11 -6.04
CA ALA A 59 -4.00 8.90 -6.87
C ALA A 59 -4.16 9.22 -8.36
N ALA A 60 -5.09 10.12 -8.73
CA ALA A 60 -5.25 10.57 -10.10
C ALA A 60 -4.01 11.29 -10.66
N THR A 61 -3.30 12.06 -9.80
CA THR A 61 -2.05 12.72 -10.19
C THR A 61 -0.93 11.69 -10.41
N VAL A 62 -0.82 10.68 -9.55
CA VAL A 62 0.15 9.58 -9.71
C VAL A 62 -0.14 8.81 -11.00
N ALA A 63 -1.39 8.44 -11.27
CA ALA A 63 -1.78 7.78 -12.52
C ALA A 63 -1.39 8.61 -13.76
N THR A 64 -1.53 9.93 -13.68
CA THR A 64 -1.12 10.85 -14.76
C THR A 64 0.40 10.87 -14.96
N LEU A 65 1.17 10.93 -13.87
CA LEU A 65 2.64 10.91 -13.92
C LEU A 65 3.18 9.61 -14.53
N TYR A 66 2.54 8.49 -14.23
CA TYR A 66 2.93 7.17 -14.70
C TYR A 66 2.10 6.68 -15.89
N ARG A 67 1.44 7.57 -16.66
CA ARG A 67 0.61 7.20 -17.82
C ARG A 67 1.31 6.32 -18.86
N LYS A 68 2.64 6.40 -18.96
CA LYS A 68 3.47 5.59 -19.87
C LYS A 68 3.88 4.23 -19.29
N ASN A 69 3.71 4.04 -17.98
CA ASN A 69 4.00 2.82 -17.24
C ASN A 69 2.88 2.56 -16.21
N PRO A 70 1.62 2.35 -16.66
CA PRO A 70 0.47 2.19 -15.76
C PRO A 70 0.63 1.01 -14.79
N GLU A 71 1.43 0.00 -15.15
CA GLU A 71 1.75 -1.16 -14.31
C GLU A 71 2.50 -0.80 -13.01
N LEU A 72 3.09 0.39 -12.93
CA LEU A 72 3.85 0.86 -11.77
C LEU A 72 3.01 1.68 -10.79
N VAL A 73 1.81 2.11 -11.19
CA VAL A 73 0.97 3.05 -10.41
C VAL A 73 0.67 2.50 -9.03
N ASP A 74 0.18 1.27 -8.95
CA ASP A 74 -0.20 0.65 -7.67
C ASP A 74 1.01 0.40 -6.77
N ALA A 75 2.13 -0.03 -7.34
CA ALA A 75 3.38 -0.26 -6.60
C ALA A 75 3.93 1.05 -5.99
N VAL A 76 3.87 2.15 -6.74
CA VAL A 76 4.32 3.48 -6.30
C VAL A 76 3.40 4.05 -5.23
N MET A 77 2.08 3.89 -5.40
CA MET A 77 1.09 4.31 -4.41
C MET A 77 1.27 3.50 -3.12
N LEU A 78 1.37 2.18 -3.22
CA LEU A 78 1.61 1.29 -2.08
C LEU A 78 2.91 1.64 -1.35
N SER A 79 4.00 1.84 -2.07
CA SER A 79 5.30 2.23 -1.49
C SER A 79 5.17 3.50 -0.64
N THR A 80 4.41 4.48 -1.13
CA THR A 80 4.12 5.70 -0.38
C THR A 80 3.33 5.41 0.89
N LEU A 81 2.26 4.61 0.80
CA LEU A 81 1.41 4.27 1.94
C LEU A 81 2.18 3.48 3.01
N VAL A 82 2.94 2.46 2.60
CA VAL A 82 3.76 1.64 3.51
C VAL A 82 4.86 2.50 4.15
N GLY A 83 5.46 3.44 3.42
CA GLY A 83 6.42 4.38 3.99
C GLY A 83 5.82 5.36 5.01
N ARG A 84 4.48 5.53 5.03
CA ARG A 84 3.77 6.45 5.92
C ARG A 84 3.20 5.76 7.15
N TYR A 85 2.57 4.61 6.94
CA TYR A 85 1.77 3.92 7.95
C TYR A 85 2.39 2.59 8.37
N GLY A 86 3.41 2.10 7.65
CA GLY A 86 3.95 0.77 7.87
C GLY A 86 3.13 -0.32 7.16
N ASP A 87 3.74 -1.49 7.02
CA ASP A 87 3.20 -2.58 6.21
C ASP A 87 1.93 -3.21 6.85
N GLU A 88 1.94 -3.36 8.18
CA GLU A 88 0.82 -3.93 8.96
C GLU A 88 -0.44 -3.05 8.88
N ASP A 89 -0.31 -1.75 9.15
CA ASP A 89 -1.46 -0.84 9.16
C ASP A 89 -2.01 -0.59 7.76
N VAL A 90 -1.17 -0.61 6.72
CA VAL A 90 -1.64 -0.57 5.33
C VAL A 90 -2.49 -1.79 5.01
N ALA A 91 -2.05 -2.99 5.38
CA ALA A 91 -2.84 -4.18 5.11
C ALA A 91 -4.18 -4.21 5.86
N ARG A 92 -4.19 -3.74 7.13
CA ARG A 92 -5.42 -3.57 7.91
C ARG A 92 -6.36 -2.56 7.25
N MET A 93 -5.82 -1.40 6.88
CA MET A 93 -6.53 -0.32 6.17
C MET A 93 -7.20 -0.83 4.88
N LEU A 94 -6.44 -1.53 4.02
CA LEU A 94 -6.94 -2.07 2.76
C LEU A 94 -8.02 -3.13 2.99
N THR A 95 -7.80 -4.04 3.95
CA THR A 95 -8.76 -5.10 4.27
C THR A 95 -10.08 -4.52 4.77
N THR A 96 -10.05 -3.54 5.67
CA THR A 96 -11.25 -2.84 6.16
C THR A 96 -12.02 -2.18 5.02
N VAL A 97 -11.34 -1.50 4.09
CA VAL A 97 -12.02 -0.89 2.94
C VAL A 97 -12.69 -1.95 2.06
N ILE A 98 -12.03 -3.08 1.81
CA ILE A 98 -12.57 -4.16 0.96
C ILE A 98 -13.80 -4.83 1.59
N THR A 99 -13.76 -5.07 2.91
CA THR A 99 -14.79 -5.83 3.62
C THR A 99 -15.98 -4.96 4.03
N VAL A 100 -15.72 -3.72 4.45
CA VAL A 100 -16.73 -2.82 5.01
C VAL A 100 -17.25 -1.79 4.01
N ARG A 101 -16.41 -1.33 3.08
CA ARG A 101 -16.71 -0.13 2.26
C ARG A 101 -16.89 -0.46 0.77
N GLY A 102 -17.64 0.39 0.07
CA GLY A 102 -18.00 0.19 -1.34
C GLY A 102 -16.88 0.45 -2.35
N ASN A 103 -15.82 1.18 -1.98
CA ASN A 103 -14.70 1.53 -2.86
C ASN A 103 -13.65 0.41 -2.94
N LYS A 104 -14.05 -0.71 -3.55
CA LYS A 104 -13.27 -1.96 -3.51
C LYS A 104 -12.13 -2.01 -4.51
N ASP A 105 -12.24 -1.33 -5.65
CA ASP A 105 -11.31 -1.59 -6.77
C ASP A 105 -9.91 -1.05 -6.50
N THR A 106 -9.79 0.18 -6.00
CA THR A 106 -8.48 0.75 -5.63
C THR A 106 -7.86 -0.02 -4.46
N ALA A 107 -8.66 -0.38 -3.46
CA ALA A 107 -8.16 -1.14 -2.31
C ALA A 107 -7.69 -2.55 -2.70
N LYS A 108 -8.42 -3.24 -3.58
CA LYS A 108 -8.00 -4.55 -4.14
C LYS A 108 -6.73 -4.44 -4.98
N ALA A 109 -6.62 -3.41 -5.82
CA ALA A 109 -5.42 -3.18 -6.62
C ALA A 109 -4.19 -2.98 -5.73
N LEU A 110 -4.32 -2.15 -4.70
CA LEU A 110 -3.26 -1.93 -3.71
C LEU A 110 -2.96 -3.19 -2.87
N GLN A 111 -3.96 -4.00 -2.53
CA GLN A 111 -3.76 -5.27 -1.82
C GLN A 111 -3.00 -6.29 -2.68
N ASN A 112 -3.32 -6.39 -3.97
CA ASN A 112 -2.58 -7.23 -4.92
C ASN A 112 -1.13 -6.76 -5.08
N ALA A 113 -0.91 -5.44 -5.12
CA ALA A 113 0.43 -4.87 -5.11
C ALA A 113 1.18 -5.23 -3.82
N GLN A 114 0.50 -5.27 -2.67
CA GLN A 114 1.09 -5.64 -1.38
C GLN A 114 1.54 -7.09 -1.35
N PHE A 115 0.69 -8.03 -1.82
CA PHE A 115 1.08 -9.42 -1.98
C PHE A 115 2.25 -9.60 -2.96
N SER A 116 2.24 -8.87 -4.07
CA SER A 116 3.32 -8.91 -5.05
C SER A 116 4.65 -8.42 -4.46
N LYS A 117 4.60 -7.34 -3.65
CA LYS A 117 5.77 -6.84 -2.91
C LYS A 117 6.30 -7.89 -1.94
N TRP A 118 5.47 -8.46 -1.09
CA TRP A 118 5.90 -9.49 -0.13
C TRP A 118 6.47 -10.73 -0.82
N ALA A 119 5.85 -11.19 -1.91
CA ALA A 119 6.38 -12.29 -2.70
C ALA A 119 7.76 -11.96 -3.30
N SER A 120 7.98 -10.71 -3.74
CA SER A 120 9.27 -10.25 -4.24
C SER A 120 10.34 -10.09 -3.15
N GLU A 121 9.91 -9.90 -1.90
CA GLU A 121 10.75 -9.87 -0.70
C GLU A 121 11.01 -11.27 -0.12
N GLU A 122 10.54 -12.32 -0.80
CA GLU A 122 10.64 -13.72 -0.37
C GLU A 122 9.99 -14.00 1.00
N LYS A 123 9.02 -13.18 1.41
CA LYS A 123 8.26 -13.40 2.65
C LYS A 123 7.38 -14.64 2.51
N THR A 124 7.46 -15.53 3.49
CA THR A 124 6.57 -16.69 3.59
C THR A 124 5.21 -16.31 4.18
N ALA A 125 4.23 -17.20 4.05
CA ALA A 125 2.95 -17.04 4.75
C ALA A 125 3.14 -16.91 6.27
N ASP A 126 4.11 -17.62 6.84
CA ASP A 126 4.44 -17.54 8.28
C ASP A 126 5.04 -16.19 8.66
N ASP A 127 5.86 -15.59 7.79
CA ASP A 127 6.42 -14.24 8.03
C ASP A 127 5.33 -13.18 7.99
N VAL A 128 4.38 -13.32 7.05
CA VAL A 128 3.20 -12.45 6.98
C VAL A 128 2.30 -12.68 8.20
N PHE A 129 2.10 -13.93 8.64
CA PHE A 129 1.32 -14.26 9.84
C PHE A 129 1.93 -13.65 11.11
N LYS A 130 3.26 -13.67 11.25
CA LYS A 130 4.00 -13.02 12.33
C LYS A 130 3.95 -11.49 12.23
N LEU A 131 3.98 -10.93 11.03
CA LEU A 131 3.85 -9.48 10.80
C LEU A 131 2.55 -8.94 11.40
N PHE A 132 1.46 -9.71 11.30
CA PHE A 132 0.16 -9.36 11.90
C PHE A 132 0.01 -9.77 13.37
N LYS A 133 1.07 -10.27 14.01
CA LYS A 133 1.08 -10.76 15.41
C LYS A 133 -0.06 -11.74 15.73
N LEU A 134 -0.55 -12.47 14.72
CA LEU A 134 -1.70 -13.38 14.87
C LEU A 134 -1.35 -14.61 15.73
N ASN A 135 -0.05 -14.91 15.86
CA ASN A 135 0.47 -15.93 16.77
C ASN A 135 0.27 -15.59 18.25
N GLN A 136 0.03 -14.32 18.62
CA GLN A 136 -0.16 -13.89 20.01
C GLN A 136 -1.62 -13.95 20.46
N ILE A 137 -2.57 -14.08 19.53
CA ILE A 137 -4.02 -14.10 19.84
C ILE A 137 -4.40 -15.38 20.61
N HIS A 138 -3.66 -16.46 20.44
CA HIS A 138 -3.95 -17.76 21.07
C HIS A 138 -3.47 -17.87 22.53
N THR A 139 -2.61 -16.97 23.03
CA THR A 139 -2.02 -17.11 24.38
C THR A 139 -2.80 -16.39 25.49
N SER A 140 -3.82 -15.58 25.16
CA SER A 140 -4.56 -14.76 26.12
C SER A 140 -6.03 -15.16 26.32
N SER A 141 -6.46 -16.31 25.77
CA SER A 141 -7.83 -16.83 25.98
C SER A 141 -7.82 -18.31 26.37
N CYS A 142 -7.12 -18.62 27.45
CA CYS A 142 -7.44 -19.79 28.28
C CYS A 142 -6.80 -19.57 29.65
N SER A 143 -7.54 -18.93 30.55
CA SER A 143 -7.27 -18.81 31.99
C SER A 143 -8.60 -18.74 32.70
#